data_AF-A0AAV5FGE9-F1
#
_entry.id   AF-A0AAV5FGE9-F1
#
_cell.length_a   1.000
_cell.length_b   1.000
_cell.length_c   1.000
_cell.angle_alpha   90.00
_cell.angle_beta   90.00
_cell.angle_gamma   90.00
#
_symmetry.space_group_name_H-M   'P 1'
#
loop_
_entity.id
_entity.type
_entity.pdbx_description
1 polymer ?
#
loop_
_entity_poly.entity_id
_entity_poly.type
_entity_poly.pdbx_seq_one_letter_code
_entity_poly.pdbx_strand_id
1 'polypeptide(L)'
;MLNLIEQEADSFAQRAEMYYKKRPILVDMLGDLYRTHRSLAEQFDLLKHGSGTRHTVFGLSSCTQSRPQASMSGKTTPRSSCSASTYDSESEVDDPEQEELEEEEVSENKTESSQEKEQQQQQQHVELMRAEIERLKDQNAALQKVAEENAALKAELAGKDEEKREVIRQLASSFDMMREENCTLRDRIRESKNPSSRAFDLRKVAKDLFSARMFTAHCRPTGPIVAL
;
A
#
# COMPACT_ATOMS: atom_id res chain seq x y z
N MET A 1 5.19 8.72 -8.59
CA MET A 1 5.69 7.52 -7.89
C MET A 1 5.19 7.44 -6.46
N LEU A 2 5.44 8.43 -5.59
CA LEU A 2 5.01 8.38 -4.16
C LEU A 2 3.49 8.29 -3.97
N ASN A 3 2.70 8.97 -4.81
CA ASN A 3 1.24 8.94 -4.73
C ASN A 3 0.64 7.54 -4.96
N LEU A 4 1.37 6.60 -5.59
CA LEU A 4 0.90 5.25 -5.90
C LEU A 4 0.75 4.37 -4.64
N ILE A 5 1.44 4.73 -3.55
CA ILE A 5 1.47 3.97 -2.30
C ILE A 5 0.79 4.69 -1.13
N GLU A 6 0.57 6.00 -1.22
CA GLU A 6 -0.03 6.79 -0.13
C GLU A 6 -1.53 7.02 -0.29
N GLN A 7 -2.06 7.03 -1.51
CA GLN A 7 -3.41 7.54 -1.78
C GLN A 7 -4.57 6.66 -1.29
N GLU A 8 -4.30 5.39 -0.93
CA GLU A 8 -5.33 4.41 -0.54
C GLU A 8 -5.09 3.76 0.83
N ALA A 9 -4.09 4.22 1.59
CA ALA A 9 -3.66 3.54 2.82
C ALA A 9 -3.76 4.44 4.06
N ASP A 10 -4.90 4.32 4.76
CA ASP A 10 -5.18 5.01 6.02
C ASP A 10 -4.49 4.35 7.23
N SER A 11 -3.85 3.18 7.05
CA SER A 11 -3.11 2.44 8.07
C SER A 11 -1.73 1.96 7.58
N PHE A 12 -0.76 1.83 8.50
CA PHE A 12 0.61 1.38 8.20
C PHE A 12 0.64 -0.02 7.56
N ALA A 13 -0.15 -0.97 8.08
CA ALA A 13 -0.20 -2.33 7.55
C ALA A 13 -0.71 -2.35 6.10
N GLN A 14 -1.74 -1.57 5.81
CA GLN A 14 -2.32 -1.43 4.47
C GLN A 14 -1.34 -0.76 3.49
N ARG A 15 -0.55 0.21 3.99
CA ARG A 15 0.52 0.85 3.21
C ARG A 15 1.61 -0.14 2.82
N ALA A 16 2.02 -1.00 3.76
CA ALA A 16 3.01 -2.04 3.50
C ALA A 16 2.50 -3.05 2.47
N GLU A 17 1.25 -3.51 2.60
CA GLU A 17 0.63 -4.43 1.65
C GLU A 17 0.55 -3.83 0.23
N MET A 18 0.07 -2.59 0.12
CA MET A 18 -0.02 -1.88 -1.16
C MET A 18 1.36 -1.62 -1.78
N TYR A 19 2.38 -1.33 -0.98
CA TYR A 19 3.75 -1.19 -1.45
C TYR A 19 4.22 -2.46 -2.17
N TYR A 20 4.07 -3.64 -1.56
CA TYR A 20 4.53 -4.88 -2.19
C TYR A 20 3.71 -5.24 -3.44
N LYS A 21 2.41 -4.94 -3.47
CA LYS A 21 1.57 -5.10 -4.67
C LYS A 21 1.99 -4.18 -5.81
N LYS A 22 2.31 -2.91 -5.52
CA LYS A 22 2.68 -1.89 -6.52
C LYS A 22 4.19 -1.83 -6.82
N ARG A 23 5.00 -2.63 -6.11
CA ARG A 23 6.46 -2.66 -6.26
C ARG A 23 6.95 -2.87 -7.69
N PRO A 24 6.37 -3.77 -8.53
CA PRO A 24 6.83 -3.93 -9.90
C PRO A 24 6.68 -2.65 -10.73
N ILE A 25 5.54 -1.97 -10.60
CA ILE A 25 5.24 -0.71 -11.30
C ILE A 25 6.19 0.40 -10.83
N LEU A 26 6.50 0.46 -9.53
CA LEU A 26 7.46 1.43 -9.00
C LEU A 26 8.88 1.20 -9.52
N VAL A 27 9.30 -0.06 -9.62
CA VAL A 27 10.63 -0.42 -10.16
C VAL A 27 10.73 -0.04 -11.64
N ASP A 28 9.67 -0.28 -12.41
CA ASP A 28 9.61 0.08 -13.83
C ASP A 28 9.72 1.59 -14.05
N MET A 29 8.86 2.37 -13.38
CA MET A 29 8.91 3.84 -13.43
C MET A 29 10.26 4.42 -12.99
N LEU A 30 10.89 3.82 -11.97
CA LEU A 30 12.21 4.24 -11.51
C LEU A 30 13.30 3.89 -12.53
N GLY A 31 13.18 2.74 -13.18
CA GLY A 31 14.02 2.32 -14.30
C GLY A 31 13.96 3.33 -15.44
N ASP A 32 12.77 3.76 -15.84
CA ASP A 32 12.57 4.77 -16.87
C ASP A 32 13.15 6.13 -16.49
N LEU A 33 12.94 6.56 -15.24
CA LEU A 33 13.55 7.79 -14.72
C LEU A 33 15.08 7.71 -14.77
N TYR A 34 15.65 6.57 -14.39
CA TYR A 34 17.10 6.38 -14.44
C TYR A 34 17.64 6.40 -15.87
N ARG A 35 16.99 5.68 -16.79
CA ARG A 35 17.39 5.66 -18.21
C ARG A 35 17.31 7.03 -18.85
N THR A 36 16.22 7.78 -18.61
CA THR A 36 16.02 9.12 -19.16
C THR A 36 17.02 10.12 -18.57
N HIS A 37 17.24 10.11 -17.26
CA HIS A 37 18.24 10.97 -16.61
C HIS A 37 19.65 10.66 -17.12
N ARG A 38 19.99 9.38 -17.30
CA ARG A 38 21.28 8.96 -17.84
C ARG A 38 21.48 9.42 -19.29
N SER A 39 20.48 9.22 -20.15
CA SER A 39 20.50 9.70 -21.54
C SER A 39 20.67 11.22 -21.60
N LEU A 40 19.99 11.97 -20.73
CA LEU A 40 20.13 13.42 -20.65
C LEU A 40 21.56 13.83 -20.24
N ALA A 41 22.16 13.16 -19.27
CA ALA A 41 23.53 13.41 -18.85
C ALA A 41 24.53 13.09 -19.98
N GLU A 42 24.35 11.97 -20.69
CA GLU A 42 25.18 11.61 -21.84
C GLU A 42 25.05 12.65 -22.98
N GLN A 43 23.85 13.13 -23.28
CA GLN A 43 23.64 14.22 -24.23
C GLN A 43 24.29 15.53 -23.77
N PHE A 44 24.30 15.81 -22.47
CA PHE A 44 25.00 16.97 -21.93
C PHE A 44 26.52 16.85 -22.07
N ASP A 45 27.09 15.68 -21.79
CA ASP A 45 28.52 15.41 -22.00
C ASP A 45 28.89 15.50 -23.49
N LEU A 46 28.05 14.97 -24.37
CA LEU A 46 28.18 15.12 -25.83
C LEU A 46 28.07 16.58 -26.26
N LEU A 47 27.20 17.38 -25.65
CA LEU A 47 27.09 18.81 -25.95
C LEU A 47 28.31 19.58 -25.42
N LYS A 48 28.82 19.22 -24.24
CA LYS A 48 30.02 19.82 -23.63
C LYS A 48 31.29 19.51 -24.42
N HIS A 49 31.41 18.31 -24.97
CA HIS A 49 32.57 17.90 -25.76
C HIS A 49 32.41 18.15 -27.27
N GLY A 50 31.17 18.12 -27.78
CA GLY A 50 30.81 18.29 -29.20
C GLY A 50 30.64 19.74 -29.64
N SER A 51 30.53 20.70 -28.70
CA SER A 51 30.58 22.13 -29.04
C SER A 51 31.98 22.61 -29.49
N GLY A 52 32.95 21.70 -29.72
CA GLY A 52 34.34 22.03 -30.04
C GLY A 52 34.89 21.64 -31.39
N THR A 53 34.11 21.01 -32.29
CA THR A 53 34.73 20.50 -33.53
C THR A 53 33.84 20.77 -34.73
N ARG A 54 34.18 21.84 -35.44
CA ARG A 54 33.69 22.17 -36.77
C ARG A 54 33.99 21.02 -37.74
N HIS A 55 33.03 20.74 -38.61
CA HIS A 55 33.22 20.09 -39.89
C HIS A 55 34.46 20.67 -40.62
N THR A 56 35.39 19.80 -41.00
CA THR A 56 36.25 20.01 -42.17
C THR A 56 36.15 18.78 -43.07
N VAL A 57 36.25 19.06 -44.36
CA VAL A 57 35.81 18.30 -45.53
C VAL A 57 36.70 17.08 -45.82
N PHE A 58 36.09 16.02 -46.37
CA PHE A 58 36.65 14.92 -47.19
C PHE A 58 38.16 14.61 -47.08
N GLY A 59 38.49 13.40 -46.62
CA GLY A 59 39.80 12.78 -46.84
C GLY A 59 39.87 11.36 -46.30
N LEU A 60 39.87 10.36 -47.19
CA LEU A 60 40.29 8.98 -46.88
C LEU A 60 41.74 9.00 -46.35
N SER A 61 42.00 8.51 -45.13
CA SER A 61 43.15 7.64 -44.81
C SER A 61 43.21 7.23 -43.33
N SER A 62 43.45 5.92 -43.15
CA SER A 62 44.15 5.16 -42.09
C SER A 62 44.31 5.67 -40.64
N CYS A 63 43.84 4.82 -39.73
CA CYS A 63 44.44 4.33 -38.47
C CYS A 63 44.92 5.28 -37.32
N THR A 64 44.52 4.85 -36.11
CA THR A 64 45.06 5.08 -34.74
C THR A 64 44.57 6.26 -33.89
N GLN A 65 43.92 5.87 -32.79
CA GLN A 65 43.96 6.37 -31.39
C GLN A 65 43.64 7.84 -31.01
N SER A 66 42.85 7.93 -29.92
CA SER A 66 42.78 8.97 -28.86
C SER A 66 42.13 10.36 -29.10
N ARG A 67 40.94 10.55 -28.47
CA ARG A 67 40.51 11.57 -27.45
C ARG A 67 41.42 12.81 -27.20
N PRO A 68 40.95 14.01 -26.71
CA PRO A 68 39.69 14.80 -26.84
C PRO A 68 39.90 16.35 -27.10
N GLN A 69 38.80 17.13 -27.15
CA GLN A 69 38.56 18.50 -26.57
C GLN A 69 38.07 19.64 -27.50
N ALA A 70 36.82 20.07 -27.25
CA ALA A 70 36.32 21.41 -26.88
C ALA A 70 36.55 22.70 -27.72
N SER A 71 35.49 23.54 -27.72
CA SER A 71 35.43 25.02 -27.82
C SER A 71 34.69 25.71 -29.00
N MET A 72 33.46 26.20 -28.67
CA MET A 72 32.83 27.53 -28.83
C MET A 72 32.49 28.19 -30.21
N SER A 73 31.18 28.54 -30.33
CA SER A 73 30.58 29.88 -30.61
C SER A 73 29.90 30.18 -31.98
N GLY A 74 28.62 30.64 -31.89
CA GLY A 74 27.98 31.71 -32.72
C GLY A 74 26.95 31.29 -33.80
N LYS A 75 25.62 31.29 -33.55
CA LYS A 75 24.58 32.30 -33.94
C LYS A 75 24.51 32.59 -35.46
N THR A 76 23.40 32.50 -36.22
CA THR A 76 22.02 33.02 -36.02
C THR A 76 20.97 32.32 -36.92
N THR A 77 19.73 32.21 -36.44
CA THR A 77 18.44 31.99 -37.15
C THR A 77 18.12 33.15 -38.15
N PRO A 78 17.09 33.13 -39.05
CA PRO A 78 15.73 32.60 -38.82
C PRO A 78 14.95 31.93 -39.99
N ARG A 79 13.99 31.08 -39.58
CA ARG A 79 12.57 31.00 -40.02
C ARG A 79 12.23 30.45 -41.42
N SER A 80 11.49 29.34 -41.47
CA SER A 80 10.11 29.27 -42.00
C SER A 80 9.53 27.85 -41.95
N SER A 81 8.44 27.71 -41.19
CA SER A 81 7.16 27.01 -41.45
C SER A 81 7.09 25.58 -42.02
N CYS A 82 6.30 24.77 -41.30
CA CYS A 82 5.86 23.40 -41.54
C CYS A 82 4.97 23.21 -42.79
N SER A 83 4.94 21.99 -43.34
CA SER A 83 3.69 21.27 -43.63
C SER A 83 3.92 19.84 -44.15
N ALA A 84 2.86 19.04 -44.01
CA ALA A 84 2.82 17.60 -43.88
C ALA A 84 2.66 16.77 -45.19
N SER A 85 2.97 15.48 -45.05
CA SER A 85 2.41 14.26 -45.67
C SER A 85 2.12 14.17 -47.17
N THR A 86 2.74 13.17 -47.82
CA THR A 86 2.09 12.23 -48.76
C THR A 86 2.99 11.00 -49.04
N TYR A 87 2.34 9.92 -49.48
CA TYR A 87 2.68 8.49 -49.53
C TYR A 87 3.64 8.07 -50.67
N ASP A 88 4.00 6.78 -50.68
CA ASP A 88 4.11 5.88 -51.85
C ASP A 88 5.51 5.32 -52.20
N SER A 89 5.67 4.00 -52.05
CA SER A 89 6.68 3.17 -52.75
C SER A 89 6.35 1.68 -52.56
N GLU A 90 5.60 1.16 -53.53
CA GLU A 90 5.43 -0.27 -53.83
C GLU A 90 6.76 -0.86 -54.38
N SER A 91 7.01 -2.15 -54.15
CA SER A 91 8.07 -2.92 -54.84
C SER A 91 7.55 -4.31 -55.20
N GLU A 92 7.63 -4.59 -56.50
CA GLU A 92 7.21 -5.78 -57.24
C GLU A 92 8.35 -6.81 -57.32
N VAL A 93 8.04 -8.11 -57.22
CA VAL A 93 8.86 -9.23 -57.73
C VAL A 93 7.96 -10.37 -58.22
N ASP A 94 8.27 -10.84 -59.42
CA ASP A 94 7.69 -11.89 -60.31
C ASP A 94 8.45 -13.22 -60.06
N ASP A 95 7.89 -14.43 -59.83
CA ASP A 95 7.28 -15.49 -60.71
C ASP A 95 7.77 -16.86 -60.14
N PRO A 96 7.27 -18.12 -60.39
CA PRO A 96 6.10 -18.62 -61.16
C PRO A 96 5.17 -19.65 -60.47
N GLU A 97 4.07 -19.93 -61.18
CA GLU A 97 3.10 -21.01 -61.01
C GLU A 97 3.69 -22.44 -61.18
N GLN A 98 3.18 -23.42 -60.43
CA GLN A 98 3.07 -24.80 -60.90
C GLN A 98 1.91 -25.53 -60.22
N GLU A 99 0.97 -25.98 -61.06
CA GLU A 99 -0.24 -26.74 -60.73
C GLU A 99 -0.02 -28.23 -61.01
N GLU A 100 -0.76 -29.08 -60.29
CA GLU A 100 -1.03 -30.52 -60.49
C GLU A 100 0.09 -31.56 -60.18
N LEU A 101 -0.17 -32.45 -59.21
CA LEU A 101 -0.66 -33.81 -59.47
C LEU A 101 -0.74 -34.64 -58.18
N GLU A 102 -1.86 -35.33 -58.05
CA GLU A 102 -2.22 -36.27 -56.99
C GLU A 102 -1.33 -37.53 -57.04
N GLU A 103 -0.77 -37.92 -55.89
CA GLU A 103 -0.41 -39.30 -55.62
C GLU A 103 -1.02 -39.71 -54.27
N GLU A 104 -2.12 -40.46 -54.33
CA GLU A 104 -2.58 -41.31 -53.22
C GLU A 104 -1.49 -42.35 -52.91
N GLU A 105 -1.06 -42.46 -51.64
CA GLU A 105 -0.64 -43.71 -51.00
C GLU A 105 -0.58 -43.49 -49.47
N VAL A 106 -1.62 -44.00 -48.80
CA VAL A 106 -1.60 -44.66 -47.47
C VAL A 106 -0.90 -43.94 -46.29
N SER A 107 -1.69 -43.42 -45.34
CA SER A 107 -1.39 -43.52 -43.90
C SER A 107 -2.58 -43.03 -43.04
N GLU A 108 -3.61 -43.87 -42.86
CA GLU A 108 -4.74 -43.63 -41.95
C GLU A 108 -4.39 -43.73 -40.44
N ASN A 109 -3.12 -43.90 -40.06
CA ASN A 109 -2.74 -44.11 -38.64
C ASN A 109 -2.19 -42.88 -37.89
N LYS A 110 -2.30 -41.65 -38.44
CA LYS A 110 -1.73 -40.43 -37.81
C LYS A 110 -2.73 -39.49 -37.14
N THR A 111 -4.02 -39.65 -37.38
CA THR A 111 -5.04 -38.71 -36.91
C THR A 111 -5.50 -39.02 -35.48
N GLU A 112 -5.56 -40.30 -35.09
CA GLU A 112 -5.98 -40.72 -33.73
C GLU A 112 -4.95 -40.36 -32.65
N SER A 113 -3.64 -40.48 -32.95
CA SER A 113 -2.56 -40.16 -32.01
C SER A 113 -2.48 -38.67 -31.62
N SER A 114 -3.02 -37.77 -32.45
CA SER A 114 -2.97 -36.32 -32.20
C SER A 114 -4.13 -35.87 -31.31
N GLN A 115 -5.33 -36.45 -31.50
CA GLN A 115 -6.52 -36.13 -30.69
C GLN A 115 -6.42 -36.67 -29.26
N GLU A 116 -5.84 -37.86 -29.06
CA GLU A 116 -5.62 -38.41 -27.71
C GLU A 116 -4.63 -37.58 -26.88
N LYS A 117 -3.59 -37.03 -27.53
CA LYS A 117 -2.63 -36.13 -26.87
C LYS A 117 -3.26 -34.81 -26.44
N GLU A 118 -4.13 -34.24 -27.27
CA GLU A 118 -4.87 -33.02 -26.91
C GLU A 118 -5.87 -33.27 -25.77
N GLN A 119 -6.57 -34.42 -25.77
CA GLN A 119 -7.46 -34.79 -24.66
C GLN A 119 -6.69 -35.04 -23.35
N GLN A 120 -5.52 -35.67 -23.39
CA GLN A 120 -4.67 -35.84 -22.22
C GLN A 120 -4.17 -34.50 -21.68
N GLN A 121 -3.76 -33.58 -22.55
CA GLN A 121 -3.34 -32.23 -22.13
C GLN A 121 -4.50 -31.45 -21.51
N GLN A 122 -5.70 -31.55 -22.07
CA GLN A 122 -6.91 -30.95 -21.48
C GLN A 122 -7.25 -31.56 -20.12
N GLN A 123 -7.14 -32.89 -19.97
CA GLN A 123 -7.36 -33.55 -18.68
C GLN A 123 -6.34 -33.11 -17.63
N GLN A 124 -5.05 -33.04 -17.98
CA GLN A 124 -4.01 -32.51 -17.10
C GLN A 124 -4.28 -31.05 -16.70
N HIS A 125 -4.71 -30.22 -17.65
CA HIS A 125 -5.03 -28.83 -17.37
C HIS A 125 -6.24 -28.69 -16.42
N VAL A 126 -7.27 -29.52 -16.60
CA VAL A 126 -8.43 -29.57 -15.70
C VAL A 126 -8.04 -30.05 -14.31
N GLU A 127 -7.14 -31.02 -14.21
CA GLU A 127 -6.64 -31.53 -12.92
C GLU A 127 -5.83 -30.47 -12.17
N LEU A 128 -4.95 -29.73 -12.87
CA LEU A 128 -4.23 -28.58 -12.31
C LEU A 128 -5.17 -27.47 -11.84
N MET A 129 -6.20 -27.13 -12.62
CA MET A 129 -7.23 -26.17 -12.19
C MET A 129 -8.00 -26.66 -10.96
N ARG A 130 -8.33 -27.95 -10.88
CA ARG A 130 -9.01 -28.52 -9.71
C ARG A 130 -8.15 -28.42 -8.45
N ALA A 131 -6.87 -28.77 -8.54
CA ALA A 131 -5.93 -28.64 -7.43
C ALA A 131 -5.77 -27.18 -6.97
N GLU A 132 -5.71 -26.23 -7.90
CA GLU A 132 -5.64 -24.81 -7.56
C GLU A 132 -6.94 -24.31 -6.91
N ILE A 133 -8.10 -24.74 -7.38
CA ILE A 133 -9.40 -24.42 -6.76
C ILE A 133 -9.45 -24.96 -5.32
N GLU A 134 -8.96 -26.17 -5.08
CA GLU A 134 -8.92 -26.76 -3.74
C GLU A 134 -7.97 -25.97 -2.82
N ARG A 135 -6.76 -25.66 -3.30
CA ARG A 135 -5.80 -24.81 -2.58
C ARG A 135 -6.38 -23.44 -2.23
N LEU A 136 -7.08 -22.80 -3.17
CA LEU A 136 -7.73 -21.51 -2.96
C LEU A 136 -8.89 -21.62 -1.96
N LYS A 137 -9.66 -22.72 -1.97
CA LYS A 137 -10.69 -22.97 -0.96
C LYS A 137 -10.09 -23.09 0.44
N ASP A 138 -8.99 -23.82 0.60
CA ASP A 138 -8.31 -23.95 1.88
C ASP A 138 -7.77 -22.60 2.37
N GLN A 139 -7.19 -21.80 1.48
CA GLN A 139 -6.75 -20.44 1.81
C GLN A 139 -7.92 -19.55 2.25
N ASN A 140 -9.05 -19.61 1.54
CA ASN A 140 -10.25 -18.85 1.90
C ASN A 140 -10.82 -19.30 3.25
N ALA A 141 -10.84 -20.60 3.53
CA ALA A 141 -11.27 -21.13 4.83
C ALA A 141 -10.34 -20.67 5.97
N ALA A 142 -9.03 -20.70 5.76
CA ALA A 142 -8.06 -20.17 6.72
C ALA A 142 -8.24 -18.66 6.96
N LEU A 143 -8.44 -17.89 5.88
CA LEU A 143 -8.72 -16.45 5.96
C LEU A 143 -10.01 -16.16 6.72
N GLN A 144 -11.06 -16.94 6.48
CA GLN A 144 -12.33 -16.80 7.20
C GLN A 144 -12.15 -17.06 8.69
N LYS A 145 -11.44 -18.12 9.07
CA LYS A 145 -11.15 -18.41 10.48
C LYS A 145 -10.39 -17.27 11.16
N VAL A 146 -9.38 -16.73 10.50
CA VAL A 146 -8.61 -15.57 11.00
C VAL A 146 -9.49 -14.32 11.08
N ALA A 147 -10.44 -14.13 10.15
CA ALA A 147 -11.38 -13.01 10.19
C ALA A 147 -12.33 -13.12 11.39
N GLU A 148 -12.84 -14.32 11.67
CA GLU A 148 -13.69 -14.62 12.84
C GLU A 148 -12.93 -14.41 14.15
N GLU A 149 -11.70 -14.92 14.27
CA GLU A 149 -10.83 -14.70 15.43
C GLU A 149 -10.55 -13.19 15.66
N ASN A 150 -10.25 -12.44 14.59
CA ASN A 150 -10.07 -11.00 14.68
C ASN A 150 -11.35 -10.27 15.11
N ALA A 151 -12.51 -10.70 14.62
CA ALA A 151 -13.79 -10.13 15.03
C ALA A 151 -14.06 -10.38 16.52
N ALA A 152 -13.78 -11.58 17.01
CA ALA A 152 -13.90 -11.94 18.43
C ALA A 152 -12.95 -11.09 19.31
N LEU A 153 -11.68 -10.96 18.93
CA LEU A 153 -10.70 -10.15 19.66
C LEU A 153 -11.09 -8.67 19.70
N LYS A 154 -11.63 -8.13 18.60
CA LYS A 154 -12.16 -6.75 18.57
C LYS A 154 -13.34 -6.57 19.52
N ALA A 155 -14.25 -7.54 19.58
CA ALA A 155 -15.38 -7.50 20.51
C ALA A 155 -14.92 -7.57 21.98
N GLU A 156 -13.94 -8.42 22.29
CA GLU A 156 -13.36 -8.50 23.64
C GLU A 156 -12.68 -7.18 24.04
N LEU A 157 -11.91 -6.58 23.12
CA LEU A 157 -11.26 -5.29 23.35
C LEU A 157 -12.30 -4.19 23.63
N ALA A 158 -13.37 -4.14 22.83
CA ALA A 158 -14.46 -3.19 23.03
C ALA A 158 -15.15 -3.38 24.39
N GLY A 159 -15.34 -4.62 24.85
CA GLY A 159 -15.86 -4.92 26.18
C GLY A 159 -14.95 -4.39 27.30
N LYS A 160 -13.64 -4.67 27.23
CA LYS A 160 -12.64 -4.17 28.18
C LYS A 160 -12.57 -2.64 28.21
N ASP A 161 -12.72 -1.99 27.07
CA ASP A 161 -12.71 -0.53 27.01
C ASP A 161 -13.98 0.08 27.62
N GLU A 162 -15.14 -0.57 27.49
CA GLU A 162 -16.36 -0.14 28.19
C GLU A 162 -16.23 -0.30 29.71
N GLU A 163 -15.62 -1.39 30.21
CA GLU A 163 -15.32 -1.55 31.63
C GLU A 163 -14.43 -0.43 32.17
N LYS A 164 -13.35 -0.08 31.44
CA LYS A 164 -12.47 1.03 31.81
C LYS A 164 -13.23 2.36 31.83
N ARG A 165 -14.09 2.61 30.83
CA ARG A 165 -14.93 3.81 30.79
C ARG A 165 -15.87 3.88 31.99
N GLU A 166 -16.45 2.75 32.40
CA GLU A 166 -17.32 2.71 33.57
C GLU A 166 -16.56 3.04 34.86
N VAL A 167 -15.35 2.51 35.05
CA VAL A 167 -14.50 2.89 36.19
C VAL A 167 -14.18 4.38 36.18
N ILE A 168 -13.90 4.96 35.01
CA ILE A 168 -13.69 6.41 34.87
C ILE A 168 -14.96 7.18 35.22
N ARG A 169 -16.15 6.74 34.78
CA ARG A 169 -17.44 7.35 35.17
C ARG A 169 -17.65 7.33 36.67
N GLN A 170 -17.38 6.19 37.32
CA GLN A 170 -17.52 6.05 38.77
C GLN A 170 -16.54 6.96 39.52
N LEU A 171 -15.28 7.01 39.08
CA LEU A 171 -14.28 7.90 39.68
C LEU A 171 -14.65 9.38 39.49
N ALA A 172 -15.13 9.76 38.30
CA ALA A 172 -15.58 11.12 38.03
C ALA A 172 -16.75 11.51 38.93
N SER A 173 -17.75 10.62 39.09
CA SER A 173 -18.88 10.84 40.00
C SER A 173 -18.43 11.01 41.46
N SER A 174 -17.51 10.16 41.93
CA SER A 174 -16.92 10.29 43.28
C SER A 174 -16.18 11.61 43.45
N PHE A 175 -15.42 12.03 42.44
CA PHE A 175 -14.71 13.30 42.45
C PHE A 175 -15.65 14.51 42.47
N ASP A 176 -16.76 14.45 41.73
CA ASP A 176 -17.79 15.48 41.72
C ASP A 176 -18.46 15.64 43.09
N MET A 177 -18.81 14.53 43.75
CA MET A 177 -19.33 14.56 45.12
C MET A 177 -18.33 15.21 46.08
N MET A 178 -17.06 14.78 46.05
CA MET A 178 -16.02 15.37 46.90
C MET A 178 -15.83 16.87 46.61
N ARG A 179 -15.94 17.29 45.34
CA ARG A 179 -15.85 18.70 44.95
C ARG A 179 -16.99 19.52 45.55
N GLU A 180 -18.22 19.01 45.45
CA GLU A 180 -19.41 19.63 46.05
C GLU A 180 -19.28 19.73 47.57
N GLU A 181 -18.89 18.64 48.23
CA GLU A 181 -18.63 18.62 49.67
C GLU A 181 -17.57 19.67 50.06
N ASN A 182 -16.46 19.74 49.33
CA ASN A 182 -15.42 20.74 49.56
C ASN A 182 -15.92 22.18 49.38
N CYS A 183 -16.80 22.43 48.39
CA CYS A 183 -17.47 23.73 48.23
C CYS A 183 -18.31 24.05 49.47
N THR A 184 -19.18 23.13 49.91
CA THR A 184 -20.04 23.36 51.09
C THR A 184 -19.23 23.61 52.37
N LEU A 185 -18.14 22.88 52.59
CA LEU A 185 -17.26 23.07 53.74
C LEU A 185 -16.57 24.44 53.69
N ARG A 186 -16.09 24.88 52.53
CA ARG A 186 -15.49 26.20 52.34
C ARG A 186 -16.48 27.32 52.63
N ASP A 187 -17.74 27.16 52.21
CA ASP A 187 -18.79 28.13 52.47
C ASP A 187 -19.13 28.20 53.97
N ARG A 188 -19.28 27.05 54.65
CA ARG A 188 -19.48 27.01 56.11
C ARG A 188 -18.33 27.62 56.89
N ILE A 189 -17.08 27.36 56.49
CA ILE A 189 -15.90 27.98 57.12
C ILE A 189 -15.94 29.50 56.93
N ARG A 190 -16.31 29.98 55.74
CA ARG A 190 -16.47 31.41 55.44
C ARG A 190 -17.55 32.04 56.33
N GLU A 191 -18.69 31.38 56.51
CA GLU A 191 -19.79 31.82 57.37
C GLU A 191 -19.43 31.80 58.87
N SER A 192 -18.63 30.82 59.32
CA SER A 192 -18.20 30.68 60.72
C SER A 192 -17.21 31.76 61.20
N LYS A 193 -16.64 32.55 60.28
CA LYS A 193 -15.85 33.75 60.62
C LYS A 193 -16.72 34.87 61.20
N ASN A 194 -18.05 34.72 61.18
CA ASN A 194 -18.97 35.53 61.97
C ASN A 194 -19.03 34.98 63.41
N PRO A 195 -18.77 35.79 64.45
CA PRO A 195 -18.51 35.31 65.82
C PRO A 195 -19.72 34.69 66.57
N SER A 196 -20.88 34.54 65.91
CA SER A 196 -22.18 34.23 66.54
C SER A 196 -22.57 32.73 66.55
N SER A 197 -22.03 31.87 65.68
CA SER A 197 -22.51 30.47 65.52
C SER A 197 -21.57 29.37 66.04
N ARG A 198 -21.02 29.56 67.24
CA ARG A 198 -19.93 28.72 67.79
C ARG A 198 -20.36 27.33 68.33
N ALA A 199 -21.40 26.72 67.78
CA ALA A 199 -21.87 25.37 68.14
C ALA A 199 -22.02 24.50 66.88
N PHE A 200 -20.91 24.19 66.23
CA PHE A 200 -20.89 23.21 65.13
C PHE A 200 -20.65 21.80 65.68
N ASP A 201 -21.67 20.95 65.59
CA ASP A 201 -21.56 19.54 65.98
C ASP A 201 -21.10 18.69 64.78
N LEU A 202 -19.78 18.58 64.62
CA LEU A 202 -19.10 17.86 63.53
C LEU A 202 -19.57 16.39 63.43
N ARG A 203 -20.02 15.83 64.55
CA ARG A 203 -20.45 14.43 64.68
C ARG A 203 -21.75 14.14 63.94
N LYS A 204 -22.64 15.14 63.82
CA LYS A 204 -23.92 15.02 63.09
C LYS A 204 -23.70 15.09 61.58
N VAL A 205 -22.83 16.01 61.16
CA VAL A 205 -22.43 16.19 59.75
C VAL A 205 -21.68 14.96 59.23
N ALA A 206 -20.76 14.38 60.01
CA ALA A 206 -20.06 13.16 59.62
C ALA A 206 -20.99 11.93 59.52
N LYS A 207 -22.06 11.87 60.31
CA LYS A 207 -23.01 10.75 60.27
C LYS A 207 -23.87 10.76 59.01
N ASP A 208 -24.24 11.95 58.52
CA ASP A 208 -25.01 12.10 57.29
C ASP A 208 -24.11 11.96 56.04
N LEU A 209 -22.89 12.51 56.06
CA LEU A 209 -21.97 12.51 54.92
C LEU A 209 -21.37 11.13 54.56
N PHE A 210 -21.07 10.29 55.54
CA PHE A 210 -20.40 9.00 55.29
C PHE A 210 -21.35 7.79 55.18
N SER A 211 -22.67 8.02 55.22
CA SER A 211 -23.69 6.95 55.26
C SER A 211 -23.98 6.29 53.91
N ALA A 212 -23.58 6.89 52.80
CA ALA A 212 -23.90 6.41 51.45
C ALA A 212 -22.68 5.82 50.73
N ARG A 213 -22.36 4.55 51.03
CA ARG A 213 -22.01 3.53 50.03
C ARG A 213 -21.01 3.93 48.92
N MET A 214 -19.93 4.64 49.26
CA MET A 214 -18.97 5.22 48.28
C MET A 214 -18.14 4.20 47.48
N PHE A 215 -18.27 2.90 47.76
CA PHE A 215 -17.55 1.86 47.04
C PHE A 215 -18.41 0.59 46.89
N THR A 216 -19.44 0.62 46.06
CA THR A 216 -20.03 -0.61 45.52
C THR A 216 -19.15 -1.14 44.39
N ALA A 217 -17.98 -1.70 44.76
CA ALA A 217 -17.12 -2.42 43.84
C ALA A 217 -17.86 -3.65 43.30
N HIS A 218 -18.42 -3.53 42.10
CA HIS A 218 -18.93 -4.69 41.35
C HIS A 218 -17.79 -5.26 40.54
N CYS A 219 -16.78 -5.82 41.21
CA CYS A 219 -15.79 -6.66 40.53
C CYS A 219 -16.50 -7.97 40.18
N ARG A 220 -16.77 -8.21 38.90
CA ARG A 220 -17.13 -9.55 38.45
C ARG A 220 -15.94 -10.47 38.72
N PRO A 221 -16.17 -11.71 39.23
CA PRO A 221 -15.08 -12.63 39.50
C PRO A 221 -14.40 -12.96 38.16
N THR A 222 -13.16 -12.52 38.03
CA THR A 222 -12.25 -13.00 36.99
C THR A 222 -12.10 -14.52 37.18
N GLY A 223 -12.22 -15.26 36.07
CA GLY A 223 -12.31 -16.72 36.04
C GLY A 223 -11.12 -17.48 36.65
N PRO A 224 -11.16 -18.82 36.65
CA PRO A 224 -10.29 -19.65 37.48
C PRO A 224 -8.82 -19.43 37.11
N ILE A 225 -8.05 -18.98 38.11
CA ILE A 225 -6.60 -18.93 38.06
C ILE A 225 -6.11 -20.38 38.02
N VAL A 226 -5.67 -20.82 36.85
CA VAL A 226 -4.94 -22.08 36.69
C VAL A 226 -3.56 -21.86 37.27
N ALA A 227 -3.31 -22.42 38.45
CA ALA A 227 -1.97 -22.52 39.01
C ALA A 227 -1.20 -23.61 38.25
N LEU A 228 -0.02 -23.25 37.75
CA LEU A 228 1.03 -24.17 37.28
C LEU A 228 1.80 -24.72 38.48
#